data_AF-A0A1R0ZM28-F1
#
_entry.id   AF-A0A1R0ZM28-F1
#
_cell.length_a   1.000
_cell.length_b   1.000
_cell.length_c   1.000
_cell.angle_alpha   90.00
_cell.angle_beta   90.00
_cell.angle_gamma   90.00
#
_symmetry.space_group_name_H-M   'P 1'
#
loop_
_entity.id
_entity.type
_entity.pdbx_description
1 polymer ?
#
loop_
_entity_poly.entity_id
_entity_poly.type
_entity_poly.pdbx_seq_one_letter_code
_entity_poly.pdbx_strand_id
1 'polypeptide(L)'
;MPELPEMENYRKLLSQHIINVPISDVIVNREKSINMETEAFRNALIGARVVFVERRAKYILFHLHDGRRLLLHLMLGGILFYGTEEERPDRNTQVEIAFGDHILYFIGLRLGYIHLLSVKESEATMGKLGPELLDRRMTLERFTALLKGRRGALKSLLVNQHVMAGVGNCYADEIAFEARLLPSALVQNLTTESIARLYESIQKVLTEATEIGGYMEMPFMTGDTVTGSYNNQCKVYDREGESCLRDGGTIIKTELSGRKVFYCPDCQHDQ
;
A
#
# COMPACT_ATOMS: atom_id res chain seq x y z
N MET A 1 -6.25 -4.61 1.41
CA MET A 1 -5.98 -3.16 1.61
C MET A 1 -4.71 -2.87 0.84
N PRO A 2 -4.69 -1.92 -0.10
CA PRO A 2 -3.47 -1.57 -0.82
C PRO A 2 -2.30 -1.29 0.13
N GLU A 3 -1.18 -1.94 -0.11
CA GLU A 3 0.08 -1.78 0.61
C GLU A 3 1.11 -1.12 -0.33
N LEU A 4 2.39 -1.12 0.03
CA LEU A 4 3.42 -0.44 -0.76
C LEU A 4 3.44 -0.86 -2.25
N PRO A 5 3.43 -2.16 -2.60
CA PRO A 5 3.46 -2.60 -4.01
C PRO A 5 2.30 -2.08 -4.85
N GLU A 6 1.07 -2.19 -4.33
CA GLU A 6 -0.13 -1.71 -5.04
C GLU A 6 -0.09 -0.20 -5.23
N MET A 7 0.30 0.53 -4.19
CA MET A 7 0.40 1.99 -4.25
C MET A 7 1.50 2.42 -5.22
N GLU A 8 2.62 1.69 -5.32
CA GLU A 8 3.67 2.01 -6.28
C GLU A 8 3.21 1.75 -7.72
N ASN A 9 2.44 0.69 -7.95
CA ASN A 9 1.81 0.43 -9.24
C ASN A 9 0.86 1.57 -9.64
N TYR A 10 -0.04 1.98 -8.74
CA TYR A 10 -0.91 3.13 -8.98
C TYR A 10 -0.11 4.41 -9.23
N ARG A 11 0.97 4.66 -8.46
CA ARG A 11 1.83 5.85 -8.68
C ARG A 11 2.38 5.87 -10.11
N LYS A 12 2.89 4.73 -10.61
CA LYS A 12 3.42 4.60 -11.98
C LYS A 12 2.37 4.89 -13.03
N LEU A 13 1.21 4.24 -12.93
CA LEU A 13 0.11 4.38 -13.89
C LEU A 13 -0.46 5.81 -13.87
N LEU A 14 -0.73 6.36 -12.69
CA LEU A 14 -1.18 7.76 -12.56
C LEU A 14 -0.17 8.73 -13.21
N SER A 15 1.12 8.53 -12.97
CA SER A 15 2.17 9.39 -13.57
C SER A 15 2.15 9.38 -15.10
N GLN A 16 1.73 8.28 -15.73
CA GLN A 16 1.68 8.16 -17.19
C GLN A 16 0.47 8.89 -17.79
N HIS A 17 -0.61 9.06 -17.03
CA HIS A 17 -1.90 9.49 -17.59
C HIS A 17 -2.35 10.89 -17.17
N ILE A 18 -2.00 11.37 -15.97
CA ILE A 18 -2.61 12.60 -15.42
C ILE A 18 -1.64 13.78 -15.27
N ILE A 19 -0.34 13.56 -15.48
CA ILE A 19 0.66 14.64 -15.29
C ILE A 19 0.43 15.76 -16.29
N ASN A 20 0.38 16.99 -15.78
CA ASN A 20 0.14 18.24 -16.51
C ASN A 20 -1.20 18.33 -17.26
N VAL A 21 -2.11 17.37 -17.05
CA VAL A 21 -3.48 17.44 -17.56
C VAL A 21 -4.32 18.28 -16.59
N PRO A 22 -5.06 19.31 -17.07
CA PRO A 22 -5.97 20.06 -16.22
C PRO A 22 -7.12 19.18 -15.72
N ILE A 23 -7.45 19.33 -14.44
CA ILE A 23 -8.68 18.76 -13.88
C ILE A 23 -9.86 19.51 -14.50
N SER A 24 -10.69 18.80 -15.27
CA SER A 24 -11.83 19.37 -16.00
C SER A 24 -13.10 19.40 -15.16
N ASP A 25 -13.30 18.42 -14.28
CA ASP A 25 -14.44 18.38 -13.37
C ASP A 25 -14.12 17.52 -12.13
N VAL A 26 -14.92 17.71 -11.07
CA VAL A 26 -14.82 16.93 -9.83
C VAL A 26 -16.23 16.65 -9.31
N ILE A 27 -16.52 15.37 -9.05
CA ILE A 27 -17.77 14.91 -8.44
C ILE A 27 -17.44 14.31 -7.07
N VAL A 28 -18.18 14.70 -6.04
CA VAL A 28 -18.06 14.16 -4.68
C VAL A 28 -19.39 13.53 -4.29
N ASN A 29 -19.43 12.19 -4.31
CA ASN A 29 -20.61 11.41 -3.93
C ASN A 29 -20.62 11.09 -2.42
N ARG A 30 -19.52 11.36 -1.70
CA ARG A 30 -19.41 11.15 -0.26
C ARG A 30 -18.48 12.17 0.40
N GLU A 31 -19.06 13.19 1.02
CA GLU A 31 -18.36 14.30 1.69
C GLU A 31 -17.36 13.83 2.76
N LYS A 32 -17.66 12.75 3.48
CA LYS A 32 -16.75 12.15 4.48
C LYS A 32 -15.44 11.59 3.91
N SER A 33 -15.24 11.65 2.59
CA SER A 33 -14.02 11.20 1.91
C SER A 33 -13.05 12.36 1.64
N ILE A 34 -13.48 13.60 1.86
CA ILE A 34 -12.70 14.83 1.72
C ILE A 34 -12.61 15.56 3.06
N ASN A 35 -11.68 16.52 3.18
CA ASN A 35 -11.40 17.25 4.43
C ASN A 35 -11.99 18.68 4.48
N MET A 36 -12.87 19.02 3.54
CA MET A 36 -13.49 20.34 3.43
C MET A 36 -14.85 20.22 2.73
N GLU A 37 -15.59 21.32 2.65
CA GLU A 37 -16.88 21.38 1.96
C GLU A 37 -16.75 21.04 0.46
N THR A 38 -17.72 20.32 -0.08
CA THR A 38 -17.73 19.79 -1.46
C THR A 38 -17.47 20.88 -2.50
N GLU A 39 -18.19 21.99 -2.43
CA GLU A 39 -18.03 23.09 -3.38
C GLU A 39 -16.65 23.75 -3.27
N ALA A 40 -16.10 23.88 -2.05
CA ALA A 40 -14.76 24.43 -1.85
C ALA A 40 -13.68 23.50 -2.43
N PHE A 41 -13.83 22.19 -2.23
CA PHE A 41 -12.94 21.18 -2.80
C PHE A 41 -12.98 21.19 -4.33
N ARG A 42 -14.18 21.23 -4.93
CA ARG A 42 -14.36 21.31 -6.38
C ARG A 42 -13.75 22.57 -6.98
N ASN A 43 -14.08 23.74 -6.43
CA ASN A 43 -13.56 25.03 -6.89
C ASN A 43 -12.04 25.12 -6.76
N ALA A 44 -11.47 24.48 -5.73
CA ALA A 44 -10.03 24.42 -5.55
C ALA A 44 -9.30 23.57 -6.59
N LEU A 45 -9.97 22.57 -7.19
CA LEU A 45 -9.36 21.60 -8.09
C LEU A 45 -9.62 21.86 -9.56
N ILE A 46 -10.76 22.43 -9.94
CA ILE A 46 -11.05 22.74 -11.35
C ILE A 46 -9.94 23.64 -11.92
N GLY A 47 -9.37 23.23 -13.05
CA GLY A 47 -8.26 23.89 -13.72
C GLY A 47 -6.88 23.65 -13.10
N ALA A 48 -6.80 23.07 -11.90
CA ALA A 48 -5.53 22.68 -11.31
C ALA A 48 -4.90 21.51 -12.09
N ARG A 49 -3.57 21.40 -12.02
CA ARG A 49 -2.80 20.36 -12.68
C ARG A 49 -1.94 19.61 -11.69
N VAL A 50 -1.90 18.29 -11.84
CA VAL A 50 -0.94 17.43 -11.14
C VAL A 50 0.41 17.53 -11.84
N VAL A 51 1.44 18.01 -11.16
CA VAL A 51 2.79 18.14 -11.73
C VAL A 51 3.68 16.95 -11.39
N PHE A 52 3.37 16.23 -10.31
CA PHE A 52 4.12 15.07 -9.87
C PHE A 52 3.24 14.15 -9.01
N VAL A 53 3.43 12.83 -9.14
CA VAL A 53 2.77 11.83 -8.30
C VAL A 53 3.82 11.10 -7.48
N GLU A 54 3.74 11.25 -6.17
CA GLU A 54 4.61 10.60 -5.20
C GLU A 54 3.87 9.49 -4.48
N ARG A 55 4.57 8.40 -4.15
CA ARG A 55 4.12 7.42 -3.17
C ARG A 55 4.96 7.56 -1.91
N ARG A 56 4.29 7.62 -0.77
CA ARG A 56 4.93 7.51 0.55
C ARG A 56 4.16 6.51 1.39
N ALA A 57 4.84 5.46 1.86
CA ALA A 57 4.21 4.32 2.53
C ALA A 57 3.03 3.78 1.71
N LYS A 58 1.82 3.85 2.26
CA LYS A 58 0.54 3.46 1.64
C LYS A 58 -0.31 4.67 1.21
N TYR A 59 0.35 5.81 0.95
CA TYR A 59 -0.26 7.04 0.49
C TYR A 59 0.18 7.37 -0.94
N ILE A 60 -0.70 8.02 -1.69
CA ILE A 60 -0.36 8.73 -2.93
C ILE A 60 -0.51 10.23 -2.68
N LEU A 61 0.46 11.00 -3.12
CA LEU A 61 0.45 12.46 -3.08
C LEU A 61 0.46 12.96 -4.51
N PHE A 62 -0.62 13.63 -4.91
CA PHE A 62 -0.69 14.38 -6.15
C PHE A 62 -0.21 15.80 -5.85
N HIS A 63 1.00 16.13 -6.29
CA HIS A 63 1.54 17.48 -6.16
C HIS A 63 0.89 18.36 -7.21
N LEU A 64 0.21 19.42 -6.78
CA LEU A 64 -0.46 20.37 -7.67
C LEU A 64 0.48 21.52 -8.02
N HIS A 65 0.27 22.11 -9.20
CA HIS A 65 1.10 23.22 -9.71
C HIS A 65 1.14 24.47 -8.81
N ASP A 66 0.19 24.64 -7.90
CA ASP A 66 0.09 25.76 -6.96
C ASP A 66 0.74 25.47 -5.59
N GLY A 67 1.43 24.33 -5.47
CA GLY A 67 2.11 23.90 -4.25
C GLY A 67 1.23 23.11 -3.28
N ARG A 68 -0.08 23.01 -3.48
CA ARG A 68 -0.94 22.13 -2.67
C ARG A 68 -0.75 20.66 -3.06
N ARG A 69 -1.24 19.75 -2.21
CA ARG A 69 -1.16 18.31 -2.43
C ARG A 69 -2.52 17.65 -2.18
N LEU A 70 -2.98 16.82 -3.10
CA LEU A 70 -4.02 15.85 -2.78
C LEU A 70 -3.36 14.62 -2.15
N LEU A 71 -3.71 14.30 -0.92
CA LEU A 71 -3.24 13.14 -0.18
C LEU A 71 -4.33 12.06 -0.20
N LEU A 72 -4.05 10.96 -0.90
CA LEU A 72 -4.89 9.78 -0.95
C LEU A 72 -4.38 8.71 0.02
N HIS A 73 -5.29 8.14 0.81
CA HIS A 73 -5.09 6.86 1.46
C HIS A 73 -6.29 5.95 1.18
N LEU A 74 -6.08 4.84 0.47
CA LEU A 74 -7.16 3.96 0.04
C LEU A 74 -7.80 3.18 1.20
N MET A 75 -7.03 2.83 2.24
CA MET A 75 -7.46 1.97 3.34
C MET A 75 -8.03 0.62 2.83
N LEU A 76 -8.65 -0.15 3.73
CA LEU A 76 -9.32 -1.39 3.36
C LEU A 76 -10.53 -1.11 2.45
N GLY A 77 -10.58 -1.80 1.31
CA GLY A 77 -11.67 -1.71 0.33
C GLY A 77 -11.49 -0.61 -0.71
N GLY A 78 -10.56 0.34 -0.50
CA GLY A 78 -10.28 1.40 -1.47
C GLY A 78 -9.54 0.89 -2.70
N ILE A 79 -10.01 1.30 -3.88
CA ILE A 79 -9.42 1.01 -5.19
C ILE A 79 -9.53 2.24 -6.10
N LEU A 80 -8.72 2.27 -7.15
CA LEU A 80 -8.78 3.29 -8.20
C LEU A 80 -9.13 2.63 -9.53
N PHE A 81 -9.91 3.34 -10.34
CA PHE A 81 -10.12 3.01 -11.74
C PHE A 81 -9.99 4.28 -12.58
N TYR A 82 -9.36 4.18 -13.75
CA TYR A 82 -9.16 5.28 -14.69
C TYR A 82 -9.65 4.86 -16.07
N GLY A 83 -10.60 5.60 -16.62
CA GLY A 83 -11.22 5.28 -17.90
C GLY A 83 -12.17 6.37 -18.36
N THR A 84 -12.78 6.18 -19.52
CA THR A 84 -13.85 7.03 -20.05
C THR A 84 -15.16 6.82 -19.29
N GLU A 85 -16.16 7.68 -19.53
CA GLU A 85 -17.48 7.52 -18.90
C GLU A 85 -18.21 6.25 -19.39
N GLU A 86 -17.93 5.79 -20.62
CA GLU A 86 -18.42 4.52 -21.15
C GLU A 86 -17.81 3.31 -20.44
N GLU A 87 -16.59 3.45 -19.91
CA GLU A 87 -15.87 2.42 -19.16
C GLU A 87 -16.14 2.49 -17.65
N ARG A 88 -17.04 3.39 -17.22
CA ARG A 88 -17.37 3.60 -15.81
C ARG A 88 -17.63 2.27 -15.11
N PRO A 89 -16.98 2.00 -13.98
CA PRO A 89 -17.17 0.75 -13.27
C PRO A 89 -18.55 0.69 -12.63
N ASP A 90 -19.20 -0.48 -12.67
CA ASP A 90 -20.46 -0.75 -11.97
C ASP A 90 -20.23 -0.90 -10.45
N ARG A 91 -19.77 0.19 -9.82
CA ARG A 91 -19.46 0.29 -8.39
C ARG A 91 -19.74 1.69 -7.89
N ASN A 92 -20.13 1.80 -6.62
CA ASN A 92 -20.33 3.10 -5.98
C ASN A 92 -19.01 3.85 -5.83
N THR A 93 -18.87 4.94 -6.57
CA THR A 93 -17.77 5.90 -6.49
C THR A 93 -18.01 6.88 -5.33
N GLN A 94 -16.95 7.33 -4.67
CA GLN A 94 -17.03 8.33 -3.60
C GLN A 94 -16.52 9.69 -4.04
N VAL A 95 -15.51 9.70 -4.90
CA VAL A 95 -14.96 10.88 -5.56
C VAL A 95 -14.64 10.50 -6.99
N GLU A 96 -14.81 11.43 -7.92
CA GLU A 96 -14.46 11.31 -9.32
C GLU A 96 -13.72 12.59 -9.72
N ILE A 97 -12.55 12.46 -10.35
CA ILE A 97 -11.75 13.59 -10.83
C ILE A 97 -11.52 13.39 -12.33
N ALA A 98 -12.07 14.28 -13.14
CA ALA A 98 -11.98 14.22 -14.59
C ALA A 98 -10.73 14.95 -15.09
N PHE A 99 -10.08 14.37 -16.09
CA PHE A 99 -8.90 14.85 -16.80
C PHE A 99 -9.19 14.81 -18.31
N GLY A 100 -9.96 15.78 -18.79
CA GLY A 100 -10.48 15.75 -20.17
C GLY A 100 -11.65 14.77 -20.31
N ASP A 101 -11.49 13.78 -21.18
CA ASP A 101 -12.44 12.70 -21.47
C ASP A 101 -12.30 11.46 -20.57
N HIS A 102 -11.23 11.40 -19.76
CA HIS A 102 -10.98 10.33 -18.82
C HIS A 102 -11.24 10.76 -17.38
N ILE A 103 -11.67 9.83 -16.54
CA ILE A 103 -12.08 10.06 -15.17
C ILE A 103 -11.32 9.10 -14.25
N LEU A 104 -10.74 9.65 -13.18
CA LEU A 104 -10.20 8.88 -12.08
C LEU A 104 -11.27 8.66 -11.02
N TYR A 105 -11.76 7.43 -10.92
CA TYR A 105 -12.78 6.98 -10.00
C TYR A 105 -12.16 6.46 -8.70
N PHE A 106 -12.57 7.05 -7.58
CA PHE A 106 -12.18 6.62 -6.24
C PHE A 106 -13.30 5.77 -5.64
N ILE A 107 -13.07 4.48 -5.50
CA ILE A 107 -14.09 3.50 -5.14
C ILE A 107 -13.73 2.86 -3.81
N GLY A 108 -14.72 2.62 -2.96
CA GLY A 108 -14.54 1.99 -1.65
C GLY A 108 -13.86 2.87 -0.60
N LEU A 109 -13.84 4.20 -0.79
CA LEU A 109 -13.32 5.18 0.20
C LEU A 109 -14.27 5.35 1.40
N ARG A 110 -14.66 4.24 2.06
CA ARG A 110 -15.44 4.27 3.30
C ARG A 110 -14.57 4.62 4.49
N LEU A 111 -13.41 3.97 4.56
CA LEU A 111 -12.35 4.24 5.54
C LEU A 111 -11.24 5.11 4.96
N GLY A 112 -11.05 5.03 3.65
CA GLY A 112 -10.08 5.84 2.91
C GLY A 112 -10.57 7.27 2.68
N TYR A 113 -9.67 8.09 2.18
CA TYR A 113 -9.92 9.51 1.95
C TYR A 113 -8.99 10.08 0.88
N ILE A 114 -9.40 11.20 0.30
CA ILE A 114 -8.58 12.09 -0.51
C ILE A 114 -8.70 13.51 0.06
N HIS A 115 -7.61 14.01 0.63
CA HIS A 115 -7.60 15.30 1.31
C HIS A 115 -6.78 16.32 0.53
N LEU A 116 -7.27 17.54 0.40
CA LEU A 116 -6.50 18.66 -0.13
C LEU A 116 -5.75 19.34 1.01
N LEU A 117 -4.41 19.31 0.94
CA LEU A 117 -3.51 19.76 1.99
C LEU A 117 -2.52 20.80 1.46
N SER A 118 -2.08 21.69 2.36
CA SER A 118 -0.86 22.46 2.16
C SER A 118 0.39 21.56 2.22
N VAL A 119 1.53 22.06 1.74
CA VAL A 119 2.84 21.40 1.89
C VAL A 119 3.11 21.03 3.35
N LYS A 120 2.90 21.99 4.26
CA LYS A 120 3.18 21.83 5.70
C LYS A 120 2.34 20.71 6.32
N GLU A 121 1.05 20.63 6.02
CA GLU A 121 0.16 19.58 6.56
C GLU A 121 0.52 18.20 6.01
N SER A 122 0.86 18.14 4.71
CA SER A 122 1.32 16.91 4.08
C SER A 122 2.62 16.40 4.71
N GLU A 123 3.62 17.28 4.89
CA GLU A 123 4.88 16.93 5.54
C GLU A 123 4.69 16.50 6.99
N ALA A 124 3.83 17.19 7.75
CA ALA A 124 3.50 16.80 9.12
C ALA A 124 2.84 15.42 9.20
N THR A 125 2.05 15.04 8.18
CA THR A 125 1.43 13.71 8.11
C THR A 125 2.47 12.65 7.75
N MET A 126 3.30 12.91 6.75
CA MET A 126 4.33 11.96 6.28
C MET A 126 5.48 11.78 7.28
N GLY A 127 5.82 12.82 8.04
CA GLY A 127 6.88 12.79 9.05
C GLY A 127 6.61 11.86 10.23
N LYS A 128 5.36 11.40 10.40
CA LYS A 128 5.00 10.40 11.41
C LYS A 128 5.36 8.97 11.00
N LEU A 129 5.62 8.72 9.73
CA LEU A 129 5.82 7.39 9.17
C LEU A 129 7.28 6.95 9.34
N GLY A 130 7.47 5.65 9.62
CA GLY A 130 8.77 5.00 9.63
C GLY A 130 9.42 4.98 8.25
N PRO A 131 10.70 4.61 8.14
CA PRO A 131 11.44 4.62 6.88
C PRO A 131 10.82 3.71 5.80
N GLU A 132 11.04 4.09 4.54
CA GLU A 132 10.79 3.22 3.38
C GLU A 132 11.76 2.05 3.38
N LEU A 133 11.25 0.82 3.23
CA LEU A 133 12.07 -0.37 3.29
C LEU A 133 12.85 -0.62 1.99
N LEU A 134 12.31 -0.22 0.83
CA LEU A 134 12.98 -0.34 -0.47
C LEU A 134 13.84 0.89 -0.85
N ASP A 135 14.02 1.85 0.05
CA ASP A 135 14.92 2.98 -0.19
C ASP A 135 16.37 2.46 -0.22
N ARG A 136 17.16 2.87 -1.22
CA ARG A 136 18.58 2.51 -1.37
C ARG A 136 19.43 2.78 -0.12
N ARG A 137 19.00 3.71 0.74
CA ARG A 137 19.68 4.05 1.98
C ARG A 137 19.31 3.08 3.10
N MET A 138 18.29 2.23 2.97
CA MET A 138 17.92 1.19 3.93
C MET A 138 18.86 -0.01 3.78
N THR A 139 20.02 0.07 4.42
CA THR A 139 21.01 -1.02 4.49
C THR A 139 20.64 -2.01 5.60
N LEU A 140 21.23 -3.22 5.56
CA LEU A 140 21.10 -4.19 6.66
C LEU A 140 21.51 -3.59 8.02
N GLU A 141 22.57 -2.78 8.06
CA GLU A 141 23.01 -2.10 9.28
C GLU A 141 21.91 -1.17 9.83
N ARG A 142 21.30 -0.35 8.96
CA ARG A 142 20.22 0.55 9.36
C ARG A 142 18.95 -0.21 9.73
N PHE A 143 18.67 -1.33 9.08
CA PHE A 143 17.56 -2.21 9.43
C PHE A 143 17.77 -2.85 10.80
N THR A 144 18.97 -3.38 11.08
CA THR A 144 19.34 -3.90 12.41
C THR A 144 19.21 -2.83 13.48
N ALA A 145 19.70 -1.61 13.21
CA ALA A 145 19.55 -0.48 14.12
C ALA A 145 18.08 -0.07 14.32
N LEU A 146 17.24 -0.20 13.29
CA LEU A 146 15.80 0.05 13.36
C LEU A 146 15.11 -0.93 14.33
N LEU A 147 15.56 -2.18 14.39
CA LEU A 147 15.00 -3.21 15.29
C LEU A 147 15.55 -3.12 16.72
N LYS A 148 16.73 -2.54 16.91
CA LYS A 148 17.42 -2.49 18.22
C LYS A 148 16.54 -1.89 19.32
N GLY A 149 16.42 -2.61 20.43
CA GLY A 149 15.64 -2.19 21.60
C GLY A 149 14.12 -2.30 21.46
N ARG A 150 13.61 -2.73 20.29
CA ARG A 150 12.18 -2.98 20.09
C ARG A 150 11.79 -4.36 20.60
N ARG A 151 10.53 -4.51 20.97
CA ARG A 151 9.97 -5.73 21.53
C ARG A 151 8.62 -6.04 20.90
N GLY A 152 8.27 -7.31 20.92
CA GLY A 152 6.97 -7.80 20.46
C GLY A 152 7.09 -8.74 19.26
N ALA A 153 5.95 -9.24 18.83
CA ALA A 153 5.87 -10.17 17.71
C ALA A 153 6.30 -9.52 16.39
N LEU A 154 6.96 -10.30 15.53
CA LEU A 154 7.49 -9.90 14.23
C LEU A 154 6.41 -9.22 13.38
N LYS A 155 5.25 -9.88 13.19
CA LYS A 155 4.18 -9.33 12.36
C LYS A 155 3.67 -8.00 12.90
N SER A 156 3.49 -7.88 14.21
CA SER A 156 3.05 -6.63 14.83
C SER A 156 4.02 -5.47 14.57
N LEU A 157 5.32 -5.77 14.48
CA LEU A 157 6.33 -4.76 14.15
C LEU A 157 6.33 -4.41 12.66
N LEU A 158 6.25 -5.41 11.77
CA LEU A 158 6.23 -5.22 10.31
C LEU A 158 5.05 -4.33 9.87
N VAL A 159 3.87 -4.52 10.46
CA VAL A 159 2.67 -3.73 10.10
C VAL A 159 2.62 -2.35 10.77
N ASN A 160 3.54 -2.06 11.69
CA ASN A 160 3.55 -0.78 12.40
C ASN A 160 4.15 0.32 11.52
N GLN A 161 3.28 1.19 11.00
CA GLN A 161 3.66 2.26 10.07
C GLN A 161 4.60 3.32 10.68
N HIS A 162 4.72 3.42 12.01
CA HIS A 162 5.69 4.29 12.67
C HIS A 162 7.09 3.66 12.75
N VAL A 163 7.18 2.33 12.63
CA VAL A 163 8.46 1.60 12.63
C VAL A 163 8.90 1.32 11.21
N MET A 164 8.01 0.83 10.36
CA MET A 164 8.29 0.50 8.97
C MET A 164 7.11 0.92 8.11
N ALA A 165 7.37 1.79 7.14
CA ALA A 165 6.33 2.25 6.24
C ALA A 165 6.04 1.23 5.14
N GLY A 166 4.76 1.09 4.79
CA GLY A 166 4.36 0.44 3.54
C GLY A 166 3.95 -1.02 3.66
N VAL A 167 4.40 -1.74 4.70
CA VAL A 167 4.04 -3.15 4.91
C VAL A 167 2.72 -3.26 5.65
N GLY A 168 1.81 -4.09 5.16
CA GLY A 168 0.51 -4.41 5.75
C GLY A 168 0.36 -5.90 5.98
N ASN A 169 -0.89 -6.37 5.95
CA ASN A 169 -1.20 -7.70 6.46
C ASN A 169 -0.75 -8.82 5.51
N CYS A 170 -0.85 -8.60 4.21
CA CYS A 170 -0.45 -9.56 3.20
C CYS A 170 1.07 -9.71 3.20
N TYR A 171 1.78 -8.62 2.95
CA TYR A 171 3.24 -8.70 2.81
C TYR A 171 3.93 -9.03 4.13
N ALA A 172 3.36 -8.71 5.30
CA ALA A 172 3.95 -9.18 6.56
C ALA A 172 3.96 -10.71 6.69
N ASP A 173 2.92 -11.41 6.22
CA ASP A 173 2.87 -12.87 6.25
C ASP A 173 3.83 -13.47 5.22
N GLU A 174 3.84 -12.94 3.99
CA GLU A 174 4.75 -13.37 2.93
C GLU A 174 6.23 -13.14 3.30
N ILE A 175 6.55 -12.00 3.91
CA ILE A 175 7.89 -11.69 4.41
C ILE A 175 8.29 -12.66 5.52
N ALA A 176 7.41 -12.93 6.50
CA ALA A 176 7.70 -13.86 7.58
C ALA A 176 7.91 -15.29 7.04
N PHE A 177 7.09 -15.70 6.07
CA PHE A 177 7.24 -16.98 5.39
C PHE A 177 8.58 -17.08 4.67
N GLU A 178 8.94 -16.10 3.85
CA GLU A 178 10.21 -16.07 3.12
C GLU A 178 11.40 -16.09 4.09
N ALA A 179 11.30 -15.34 5.18
CA ALA A 179 12.30 -15.31 6.26
C ALA A 179 12.31 -16.58 7.13
N ARG A 180 11.40 -17.54 6.91
CA ARG A 180 11.25 -18.74 7.75
C ARG A 180 11.06 -18.42 9.24
N LEU A 181 10.43 -17.28 9.52
CA LEU A 181 10.18 -16.79 10.87
C LEU A 181 8.71 -16.93 11.20
N LEU A 182 8.38 -17.37 12.40
CA LEU A 182 7.00 -17.32 12.87
C LEU A 182 6.54 -15.85 12.91
N PRO A 183 5.31 -15.52 12.46
CA PRO A 183 4.77 -14.17 12.62
C PRO A 183 4.69 -13.72 14.08
N SER A 184 4.58 -14.68 15.01
CA SER A 184 4.58 -14.50 16.46
C SER A 184 5.99 -14.41 17.07
N ALA A 185 7.06 -14.70 16.31
CA ALA A 185 8.42 -14.68 16.82
C ALA A 185 8.74 -13.32 17.45
N LEU A 186 9.36 -13.35 18.63
CA LEU A 186 9.68 -12.14 19.35
C LEU A 186 10.93 -11.48 18.75
N VAL A 187 10.78 -10.26 18.22
CA VAL A 187 11.85 -9.56 17.50
C VAL A 187 13.12 -9.41 18.34
N GLN A 188 12.98 -9.21 19.65
CA GLN A 188 14.12 -9.09 20.56
C GLN A 188 14.92 -10.39 20.76
N ASN A 189 14.37 -11.54 20.34
CA ASN A 189 15.01 -12.84 20.45
C ASN A 189 15.63 -13.29 19.12
N LEU A 190 15.42 -12.55 18.03
CA LEU A 190 15.96 -12.92 16.72
C LEU A 190 17.48 -12.84 16.72
N THR A 191 18.10 -13.87 16.14
CA THR A 191 19.55 -13.91 15.92
C THR A 191 19.97 -12.89 14.87
N THR A 192 21.28 -12.61 14.79
CA THR A 192 21.81 -11.67 13.78
C THR A 192 21.59 -12.23 12.37
N GLU A 193 21.74 -13.55 12.21
CA GLU A 193 21.48 -14.30 11.00
C GLU A 193 20.00 -14.18 10.58
N SER A 194 19.08 -14.24 11.53
CA SER A 194 17.65 -14.10 11.25
C SER A 194 17.22 -12.68 10.96
N ILE A 195 17.86 -11.68 11.57
CA ILE A 195 17.66 -10.28 11.18
C ILE A 195 18.16 -10.04 9.74
N ALA A 196 19.32 -10.60 9.38
CA ALA A 196 19.85 -10.51 8.02
C ALA A 196 18.92 -11.17 7.00
N ARG A 197 18.47 -12.38 7.29
CA ARG A 197 17.51 -13.11 6.44
C ARG A 197 16.18 -12.39 6.32
N LEU A 198 15.68 -11.79 7.41
CA LEU A 198 14.46 -10.98 7.40
C LEU A 198 14.62 -9.75 6.49
N TYR A 199 15.75 -9.04 6.58
CA TYR A 199 16.04 -7.91 5.70
C TYR A 199 16.03 -8.30 4.22
N GLU A 200 16.73 -9.38 3.86
CA GLU A 200 16.75 -9.91 2.49
C GLU A 200 15.36 -10.31 2.01
N SER A 201 14.58 -10.97 2.88
CA SER A 201 13.20 -11.39 2.60
C SER A 201 12.28 -10.19 2.35
N ILE A 202 12.42 -9.11 3.13
CA ILE A 202 11.70 -7.85 2.91
C ILE A 202 12.04 -7.27 1.54
N GLN A 203 13.33 -7.15 1.22
CA GLN A 203 13.74 -6.61 -0.08
C GLN A 203 13.16 -7.43 -1.22
N LYS A 204 13.30 -8.76 -1.15
CA LYS A 204 12.84 -9.70 -2.17
C LYS A 204 11.32 -9.61 -2.37
N VAL A 205 10.54 -9.89 -1.32
CA VAL A 205 9.07 -9.96 -1.41
C VAL A 205 8.48 -8.63 -1.90
N LEU A 206 8.91 -7.50 -1.35
CA LEU A 206 8.36 -6.21 -1.74
C LEU A 206 8.79 -5.80 -3.14
N THR A 207 10.01 -6.13 -3.57
CA THR A 207 10.48 -5.85 -4.94
C THR A 207 9.70 -6.68 -5.95
N GLU A 208 9.62 -8.00 -5.76
CA GLU A 208 8.87 -8.90 -6.64
C GLU A 208 7.41 -8.47 -6.75
N ALA A 209 6.75 -8.19 -5.62
CA ALA A 209 5.37 -7.73 -5.61
C ALA A 209 5.18 -6.38 -6.32
N THR A 210 6.13 -5.46 -6.19
CA THR A 210 6.08 -4.15 -6.85
C THR A 210 6.28 -4.25 -8.36
N GLU A 211 7.09 -5.20 -8.81
CA GLU A 211 7.37 -5.43 -10.24
C GLU A 211 6.15 -6.00 -10.97
N ILE A 212 5.34 -6.83 -10.28
CA ILE A 212 4.17 -7.49 -10.89
C ILE A 212 2.83 -6.91 -10.41
N GLY A 213 2.81 -5.64 -10.00
CA GLY A 213 1.56 -4.88 -9.83
C GLY A 213 0.77 -5.17 -8.55
N GLY A 214 1.36 -5.85 -7.57
CA GLY A 214 0.73 -6.13 -6.29
C GLY A 214 -0.45 -7.12 -6.39
N TYR A 215 -1.29 -7.16 -5.36
CA TYR A 215 -2.36 -8.18 -5.20
C TYR A 215 -3.80 -7.64 -5.34
N MET A 216 -4.01 -6.41 -5.81
CA MET A 216 -5.38 -5.89 -6.01
C MET A 216 -6.10 -6.57 -7.17
N GLU A 217 -7.31 -7.05 -6.92
CA GLU A 217 -8.08 -7.79 -7.93
C GLU A 217 -8.60 -6.94 -9.09
N MET A 218 -8.92 -5.66 -8.85
CA MET A 218 -9.49 -4.79 -9.87
C MET A 218 -8.37 -4.09 -10.64
N PRO A 219 -8.30 -4.24 -11.97
CA PRO A 219 -7.36 -3.49 -12.80
C PRO A 219 -7.54 -1.97 -12.63
N PHE A 220 -6.46 -1.22 -12.81
CA PHE A 220 -6.52 0.25 -12.75
C PHE A 220 -7.27 0.83 -13.96
N MET A 221 -7.22 0.17 -15.12
CA MET A 221 -7.92 0.60 -16.34
C MET A 221 -8.20 -0.59 -17.26
N THR A 222 -9.01 -0.38 -18.30
CA THR A 222 -9.20 -1.37 -19.36
C THR A 222 -7.84 -1.73 -19.99
N GLY A 223 -7.53 -3.02 -20.09
CA GLY A 223 -6.28 -3.51 -20.67
C GLY A 223 -5.07 -3.51 -19.72
N ASP A 224 -5.22 -3.06 -18.48
CA ASP A 224 -4.21 -3.25 -17.43
C ASP A 224 -4.14 -4.73 -17.03
N THR A 225 -3.02 -5.35 -17.38
CA THR A 225 -2.74 -6.78 -17.12
C THR A 225 -1.76 -7.00 -15.99
N VAL A 226 -1.24 -5.93 -15.39
CA VAL A 226 -0.20 -5.99 -14.37
C VAL A 226 -0.81 -5.92 -12.97
N THR A 227 -1.79 -5.05 -12.75
CA THR A 227 -2.45 -4.91 -11.44
C THR A 227 -3.01 -6.25 -10.96
N GLY A 228 -2.61 -6.65 -9.76
CA GLY A 228 -3.11 -7.86 -9.11
C GLY A 228 -2.34 -9.14 -9.39
N SER A 229 -1.33 -9.12 -10.26
CA SER A 229 -0.63 -10.35 -10.67
C SER A 229 0.11 -11.04 -9.52
N TYR A 230 0.43 -10.34 -8.44
CA TYR A 230 1.04 -10.95 -7.24
C TYR A 230 0.05 -11.81 -6.44
N ASN A 231 -1.27 -11.63 -6.59
CA ASN A 231 -2.25 -12.39 -5.81
C ASN A 231 -2.08 -13.91 -6.00
N ASN A 232 -1.81 -14.34 -7.24
CA ASN A 232 -1.53 -15.74 -7.55
C ASN A 232 -0.12 -16.21 -7.12
N GLN A 233 0.74 -15.30 -6.68
CA GLN A 233 2.09 -15.62 -6.21
C GLN A 233 2.20 -15.74 -4.69
N CYS A 234 1.19 -15.30 -3.92
CA CYS A 234 1.13 -15.45 -2.48
C CYS A 234 1.38 -16.92 -2.05
N LYS A 235 2.26 -17.10 -1.07
CA LYS A 235 2.71 -18.41 -0.58
C LYS A 235 1.93 -18.86 0.65
N VAL A 236 1.51 -17.92 1.51
CA VAL A 236 0.79 -18.19 2.75
C VAL A 236 -0.50 -17.36 2.86
N TYR A 237 -0.49 -16.12 2.39
CA TYR A 237 -1.58 -15.18 2.64
C TYR A 237 -2.89 -15.63 2.00
N ASP A 238 -3.94 -15.77 2.82
CA ASP A 238 -5.27 -16.25 2.42
C ASP A 238 -5.29 -17.68 1.84
N ARG A 239 -4.30 -18.51 2.21
CA ARG A 239 -4.13 -19.90 1.75
C ARG A 239 -4.31 -20.94 2.86
N GLU A 240 -5.17 -20.65 3.84
CA GLU A 240 -5.46 -21.56 4.95
C GLU A 240 -5.92 -22.95 4.46
N GLY A 241 -5.31 -24.01 4.99
CA GLY A 241 -5.61 -25.38 4.64
C GLY A 241 -4.90 -25.88 3.37
N GLU A 242 -4.24 -25.01 2.61
CA GLU A 242 -3.44 -25.41 1.47
C GLU A 242 -2.09 -26.01 1.89
N SER A 243 -1.48 -26.77 0.98
CA SER A 243 -0.14 -27.32 1.17
C SER A 243 0.92 -26.24 0.96
N CYS A 244 1.84 -26.15 1.91
CA CYS A 244 2.97 -25.25 1.92
C CYS A 244 3.89 -25.57 0.73
N LEU A 245 4.19 -24.53 -0.06
CA LEU A 245 5.02 -24.66 -1.25
C LEU A 245 6.49 -24.97 -0.96
N ARG A 246 6.92 -24.94 0.30
CA ARG A 246 8.31 -25.21 0.71
C ARG A 246 8.54 -26.64 1.18
N ASP A 247 7.65 -27.17 2.01
CA ASP A 247 7.84 -28.45 2.72
C ASP A 247 6.63 -29.40 2.64
N GLY A 248 5.53 -28.96 2.02
CA GLY A 248 4.31 -29.74 1.90
C GLY A 248 3.41 -29.73 3.15
N GLY A 249 3.82 -29.09 4.25
CA GLY A 249 3.03 -28.93 5.47
C GLY A 249 1.75 -28.13 5.26
N THR A 250 0.89 -28.00 6.27
CA THR A 250 -0.39 -27.29 6.11
C THR A 250 -0.28 -25.82 6.53
N ILE A 251 -0.72 -24.90 5.66
CA ILE A 251 -0.82 -23.48 6.00
C ILE A 251 -1.98 -23.29 6.99
N ILE A 252 -1.72 -22.63 8.11
CA ILE A 252 -2.73 -22.37 9.13
C ILE A 252 -3.05 -20.88 9.25
N LYS A 253 -4.29 -20.57 9.61
CA LYS A 253 -4.72 -19.23 9.98
C LYS A 253 -4.86 -19.12 11.49
N THR A 254 -4.27 -18.08 12.05
CA THR A 254 -4.51 -17.65 13.44
C THR A 254 -4.84 -16.17 13.50
N GLU A 255 -4.97 -15.63 14.70
CA GLU A 255 -5.14 -14.21 14.95
C GLU A 255 -4.04 -13.68 15.88
N LEU A 256 -3.44 -12.56 15.52
CA LEU A 256 -2.45 -11.86 16.33
C LEU A 256 -2.80 -10.38 16.39
N SER A 257 -3.09 -9.89 17.60
CA SER A 257 -3.46 -8.49 17.84
C SER A 257 -4.62 -8.00 16.94
N GLY A 258 -5.67 -8.82 16.78
CA GLY A 258 -6.84 -8.48 15.96
C GLY A 258 -6.64 -8.59 14.45
N ARG A 259 -5.55 -9.24 14.00
CA ARG A 259 -5.23 -9.42 12.58
C ARG A 259 -5.10 -10.89 12.23
N LYS A 260 -5.71 -11.30 11.11
CA LYS A 260 -5.49 -12.62 10.53
C LYS A 260 -4.01 -12.82 10.20
N VAL A 261 -3.49 -13.99 10.51
CA VAL A 261 -2.10 -14.38 10.27
C VAL A 261 -2.09 -15.73 9.59
N PHE A 262 -1.41 -15.82 8.45
CA PHE A 262 -1.23 -17.07 7.72
C PHE A 262 0.23 -17.48 7.72
N TYR A 263 0.52 -18.73 8.06
CA TYR A 263 1.88 -19.24 8.13
C TYR A 263 1.91 -20.78 8.07
N CYS A 264 3.07 -21.35 7.77
CA CYS A 264 3.32 -22.79 7.87
C CYS A 264 4.07 -23.09 9.18
N PRO A 265 3.53 -23.92 10.09
CA PRO A 265 4.18 -24.23 11.36
C PRO A 265 5.42 -25.12 11.21
N ASP A 266 5.54 -25.82 10.07
CA ASP A 266 6.59 -26.81 9.84
C ASP A 266 7.91 -26.18 9.36
N CYS A 267 7.85 -25.07 8.59
CA CYS A 267 9.04 -24.37 8.09
C CYS A 267 9.27 -22.96 8.64
N GLN A 268 8.44 -22.48 9.56
CA GLN A 268 8.64 -21.18 10.22
C GLN A 268 8.92 -21.38 11.71
N HIS A 269 9.98 -20.74 12.22
CA HIS A 269 10.46 -20.92 13.59
C HIS A 269 10.77 -19.59 14.31
N ASP A 270 11.03 -19.65 15.61
CA ASP A 270 11.27 -18.47 16.47
C ASP A 270 12.72 -17.95 16.48
N GLN A 271 13.59 -18.41 15.58
CA GLN A 271 15.05 -18.18 15.64
C GLN A 271 15.56 -17.20 14.60
#